data_AF-A0A254TPZ3-F1
#
_entry.id   AF-A0A254TPZ3-F1
#
_cell.length_a   1.000
_cell.length_b   1.000
_cell.length_c   1.000
_cell.angle_alpha   90.00
_cell.angle_beta   90.00
_cell.angle_gamma   90.00
#
_symmetry.space_group_name_H-M   'P 1'
#
loop_
_entity.id
_entity.type
_entity.pdbx_description
1 polymer ?
#
loop_
_entity_poly.entity_id
_entity_poly.type
_entity_poly.pdbx_seq_one_letter_code
_entity_poly.pdbx_strand_id
1 'polypeptide(L)'
;MHPRHLVLATALAGEGIAPNIPGDEFFAGVKYHTAQHHDASSFPNNASKKVVVVGSNNSGHDICEAFHQYGSQVTMLQRGGTLSMRNALSVLQGLYDEIEPPIHEADLYSDSFPIPAQSALGRTTTKHLAEQDKELLDNLNKAGFKVDFGHDGSGVLRKALTRGEG
;
A
#
# COMPACT_ATOMS: atom_id res chain seq x y z
N MET A 1 11.97 32.79 16.73
CA MET A 1 10.53 32.45 16.90
C MET A 1 10.42 31.30 17.91
N HIS A 2 9.53 31.40 18.91
CA HIS A 2 9.31 30.39 19.95
C HIS A 2 7.80 30.08 20.05
N PRO A 3 7.25 29.25 19.14
CA PRO A 3 5.82 28.95 19.15
C PRO A 3 5.44 28.14 20.40
N ARG A 4 4.22 28.36 20.93
CA ARG A 4 3.67 27.59 22.06
C ARG A 4 3.23 26.18 21.66
N HIS A 5 2.87 25.98 20.39
CA HIS A 5 2.41 24.71 19.84
C HIS A 5 3.04 24.46 18.46
N LEU A 6 3.38 23.22 18.19
CA LEU A 6 3.87 22.73 16.91
C LEU A 6 2.93 21.60 16.45
N VAL A 7 2.38 21.71 15.25
CA VAL A 7 1.57 20.65 14.63
C VAL A 7 2.38 20.09 13.46
N LEU A 8 2.61 18.78 13.48
CA LEU A 8 3.33 18.07 12.42
C LEU A 8 2.32 17.31 11.57
N ALA A 9 2.08 17.80 10.36
CA ALA A 9 1.14 17.22 9.39
C ALA A 9 1.88 16.71 8.14
N THR A 10 2.94 15.92 8.34
CA THR A 10 3.87 15.47 7.27
C THR A 10 3.46 14.15 6.60
N ALA A 11 2.22 13.71 6.81
CA ALA A 11 1.68 12.42 6.39
C ALA A 11 2.41 11.19 6.98
N LEU A 12 1.72 10.03 6.95
CA LEU A 12 2.31 8.73 7.28
C LEU A 12 3.26 8.25 6.18
N ALA A 13 2.95 8.58 4.92
CA ALA A 13 3.82 8.32 3.78
C ALA A 13 4.81 9.49 3.64
N GLY A 14 6.09 9.21 3.92
CA GLY A 14 7.17 10.18 3.79
C GLY A 14 7.65 10.37 2.35
N GLU A 15 8.86 10.92 2.19
CA GLU A 15 9.50 11.10 0.88
C GLU A 15 9.74 9.76 0.15
N GLY A 16 9.77 9.82 -1.18
CA GLY A 16 10.02 8.65 -2.01
C GLY A 16 11.41 8.06 -1.78
N ILE A 17 11.47 6.79 -1.39
CA ILE A 17 12.73 6.07 -1.14
C ILE A 17 13.06 5.21 -2.36
N ALA A 18 14.01 5.66 -3.17
CA ALA A 18 14.57 4.83 -4.24
C ALA A 18 15.63 3.88 -3.67
N PRO A 19 15.55 2.56 -3.94
CA PRO A 19 16.58 1.63 -3.51
C PRO A 19 17.88 1.89 -4.28
N ASN A 20 19.03 1.71 -3.62
CA ASN A 20 20.31 1.62 -4.32
C ASN A 20 20.41 0.24 -4.98
N ILE A 21 20.37 0.19 -6.31
CA ILE A 21 20.44 -1.05 -7.08
C ILE A 21 21.84 -1.14 -7.70
N PRO A 22 22.62 -2.20 -7.40
CA PRO A 22 23.93 -2.39 -8.02
C PRO A 22 23.82 -2.44 -9.55
N GLY A 23 24.61 -1.62 -10.25
CA GLY A 23 24.62 -1.55 -11.72
C GLY A 23 23.51 -0.67 -12.32
N ASP A 24 22.79 0.10 -11.51
CA ASP A 24 21.76 1.05 -11.97
C ASP A 24 22.32 2.14 -12.91
N GLU A 25 23.61 2.42 -12.86
CA GLU A 25 24.33 3.30 -13.79
C GLU A 25 24.40 2.74 -15.23
N PHE A 26 24.27 1.43 -15.41
CA PHE A 26 24.31 0.79 -16.72
C PHE A 26 22.93 0.76 -17.41
N PHE A 27 21.86 1.14 -16.69
CA PHE A 27 20.52 1.16 -17.26
C PHE A 27 20.35 2.35 -18.22
N ALA A 28 20.30 2.05 -19.51
CA ALA A 28 20.15 3.07 -20.56
C ALA A 28 18.70 3.56 -20.76
N GLY A 29 17.74 3.03 -20.01
CA GLY A 29 16.33 3.43 -20.07
C GLY A 29 16.01 4.61 -19.15
N VAL A 30 14.73 4.98 -19.11
CA VAL A 30 14.24 6.00 -18.18
C VAL A 30 13.93 5.34 -16.83
N LYS A 31 14.49 5.90 -15.75
CA LYS A 31 14.25 5.47 -14.37
C LYS A 31 13.78 6.65 -13.52
N TYR A 32 12.79 6.44 -12.68
CA TYR A 32 12.26 7.44 -11.77
C TYR A 32 11.45 6.77 -10.65
N HIS A 33 11.32 7.45 -9.51
CA HIS A 33 10.45 7.00 -8.41
C HIS A 33 8.99 7.40 -8.71
N THR A 34 8.01 6.64 -8.23
CA THR A 34 6.58 6.91 -8.49
C THR A 34 6.12 8.30 -8.06
N ALA A 35 6.75 8.89 -7.05
CA ALA A 35 6.53 10.29 -6.63
C ALA A 35 6.84 11.34 -7.72
N GLN A 36 7.59 10.97 -8.76
CA GLN A 36 7.89 11.80 -9.94
C GLN A 36 7.02 11.42 -11.14
N HIS A 37 6.13 10.42 -11.00
CA HIS A 37 5.22 10.03 -12.07
C HIS A 37 4.17 11.11 -12.26
N HIS A 38 3.98 11.52 -13.51
CA HIS A 38 2.89 12.41 -13.89
C HIS A 38 1.78 11.63 -14.58
N ASP A 39 2.11 11.01 -15.72
CA ASP A 39 1.17 10.19 -16.48
C ASP A 39 1.94 9.28 -17.45
N ALA A 40 1.43 8.07 -17.68
CA ALA A 40 2.05 7.10 -18.59
C ALA A 40 1.99 7.55 -20.07
N SER A 41 1.01 8.35 -20.50
CA SER A 41 0.89 8.89 -21.86
C SER A 41 2.04 9.83 -22.26
N SER A 42 2.76 10.39 -21.29
CA SER A 42 3.93 11.25 -21.54
C SER A 42 5.09 10.50 -22.23
N PHE A 43 5.07 9.16 -22.21
CA PHE A 43 6.06 8.31 -22.85
C PHE A 43 5.67 8.00 -24.30
N PRO A 44 6.49 8.39 -25.30
CA PRO A 44 6.19 8.10 -26.69
C PRO A 44 6.34 6.60 -26.99
N ASN A 45 5.48 6.09 -27.86
CA ASN A 45 5.50 4.71 -28.35
C ASN A 45 5.35 3.66 -27.24
N ASN A 46 4.47 3.89 -26.26
CA ASN A 46 4.22 2.97 -25.14
C ASN A 46 4.00 1.51 -25.57
N ALA A 47 3.29 1.26 -26.67
CA ALA A 47 3.08 -0.08 -27.22
C ALA A 47 4.37 -0.89 -27.49
N SER A 48 5.51 -0.22 -27.70
CA SER A 48 6.81 -0.86 -27.93
C SER A 48 7.70 -0.89 -26.68
N LYS A 49 7.23 -0.34 -25.56
CA LYS A 49 8.02 -0.23 -24.32
C LYS A 49 7.88 -1.48 -23.47
N LYS A 50 9.00 -1.86 -22.85
CA LYS A 50 9.04 -2.82 -21.75
C LYS A 50 9.27 -2.04 -20.47
N VAL A 51 8.35 -2.15 -19.53
CA VAL A 51 8.35 -1.39 -18.28
C VAL A 51 8.50 -2.37 -17.13
N VAL A 52 9.48 -2.11 -16.26
CA VAL A 52 9.66 -2.86 -15.02
C VAL A 52 9.25 -1.95 -13.86
N VAL A 53 8.32 -2.42 -13.05
CA VAL A 53 7.88 -1.72 -11.83
C VAL A 53 8.44 -2.46 -10.63
N VAL A 54 9.25 -1.78 -9.82
CA VAL A 54 9.84 -2.35 -8.60
C VAL A 54 8.96 -1.99 -7.41
N GLY A 55 8.24 -2.97 -6.88
CA GLY A 55 7.26 -2.78 -5.82
C GLY A 55 5.85 -3.21 -6.23
N SER A 56 5.09 -3.74 -5.25
CA SER A 56 3.80 -4.39 -5.48
C SER A 56 2.68 -3.88 -4.57
N ASN A 57 2.90 -2.77 -3.85
CA ASN A 57 1.85 -2.11 -3.08
C ASN A 57 1.05 -1.16 -3.99
N ASN A 58 0.13 -0.37 -3.44
CA ASN A 58 -0.83 0.48 -4.18
C ASN A 58 -0.19 1.21 -5.37
N SER A 59 0.84 2.05 -5.14
CA SER A 59 1.49 2.78 -6.24
C SER A 59 2.13 1.87 -7.30
N GLY A 60 2.60 0.68 -6.93
CA GLY A 60 3.12 -0.28 -7.90
C GLY A 60 2.03 -0.81 -8.82
N HIS A 61 0.86 -1.13 -8.26
CA HIS A 61 -0.32 -1.54 -9.03
C HIS A 61 -0.82 -0.41 -9.94
N ASP A 62 -0.94 0.81 -9.43
CA ASP A 62 -1.42 1.97 -10.21
C ASP A 62 -0.52 2.24 -11.42
N ILE A 63 0.81 2.20 -11.23
CA ILE A 63 1.78 2.39 -12.32
C ILE A 63 1.73 1.23 -13.32
N CYS A 64 1.59 0.00 -12.83
CA CYS A 64 1.44 -1.16 -13.71
C CYS A 64 0.20 -1.03 -14.59
N GLU A 65 -0.94 -0.66 -14.00
CA GLU A 65 -2.18 -0.45 -14.71
C GLU A 65 -2.03 0.68 -15.74
N ALA A 66 -1.51 1.84 -15.33
CA ALA A 66 -1.34 2.99 -16.22
C ALA A 66 -0.53 2.63 -17.48
N PHE A 67 0.65 2.03 -17.33
CA PHE A 67 1.46 1.65 -18.50
C PHE A 67 0.84 0.52 -19.32
N HIS A 68 0.12 -0.41 -18.69
CA HIS A 68 -0.58 -1.48 -19.38
C HIS A 68 -1.73 -0.92 -20.24
N GLN A 69 -2.51 0.04 -19.73
CA GLN A 69 -3.59 0.71 -20.48
C GLN A 69 -3.08 1.44 -21.72
N TYR A 70 -1.84 1.96 -21.70
CA TYR A 70 -1.19 2.54 -22.89
C TYR A 70 -0.45 1.53 -23.78
N GLY A 71 -0.63 0.22 -23.54
CA GLY A 71 -0.14 -0.86 -24.40
C GLY A 71 1.29 -1.33 -24.11
N SER A 72 1.93 -0.85 -23.04
CA SER A 72 3.28 -1.30 -22.69
C SER A 72 3.30 -2.74 -22.19
N GLN A 73 4.40 -3.45 -22.43
CA GLN A 73 4.66 -4.72 -21.76
C GLN A 73 5.17 -4.45 -20.35
N VAL A 74 4.33 -4.69 -19.34
CA VAL A 74 4.64 -4.40 -17.94
C VAL A 74 5.09 -5.66 -17.20
N THR A 75 6.12 -5.55 -16.39
CA THR A 75 6.57 -6.59 -15.45
C THR A 75 6.70 -5.99 -14.05
N MET A 76 5.96 -6.54 -13.09
CA MET A 76 6.07 -6.18 -11.68
C MET A 76 7.12 -7.05 -10.99
N LEU A 77 8.08 -6.42 -10.33
CA LEU A 77 9.05 -7.09 -9.47
C LEU A 77 8.58 -7.02 -8.02
N GLN A 78 8.07 -8.16 -7.53
CA GLN A 78 7.62 -8.32 -6.15
C GLN A 78 8.73 -8.91 -5.27
N ARG A 79 9.30 -8.09 -4.37
CA ARG A 79 10.32 -8.53 -3.40
C ARG A 79 9.73 -9.30 -2.22
N GLY A 80 8.64 -8.78 -1.65
CA GLY A 80 7.91 -9.35 -0.52
C GLY A 80 6.42 -9.46 -0.84
N GLY A 81 5.69 -10.23 -0.03
CA GLY A 81 4.24 -10.34 -0.21
C GLY A 81 3.53 -9.00 0.03
N THR A 82 2.37 -8.82 -0.61
CA THR A 82 1.53 -7.63 -0.47
C THR A 82 0.20 -8.02 0.14
N LEU A 83 -0.29 -7.17 1.05
CA LEU A 83 -1.63 -7.30 1.59
C LEU A 83 -2.61 -6.76 0.56
N SER A 84 -3.40 -7.65 -0.02
CA SER A 84 -4.39 -7.32 -1.05
C SER A 84 -5.75 -7.84 -0.62
N MET A 85 -6.62 -6.94 -0.17
CA MET A 85 -7.99 -7.23 0.25
C MET A 85 -8.89 -6.06 -0.19
N ARG A 86 -10.10 -6.35 -0.65
CA ARG A 86 -11.03 -5.33 -1.17
C ARG A 86 -11.47 -4.35 -0.10
N ASN A 87 -11.75 -4.87 1.10
CA ASN A 87 -12.32 -4.11 2.21
C ASN A 87 -11.34 -4.02 3.39
N ALA A 88 -10.04 -3.91 3.11
CA ALA A 88 -8.99 -3.91 4.14
C ALA A 88 -9.22 -2.82 5.21
N LEU A 89 -9.72 -1.66 4.82
CA LEU A 89 -9.96 -0.51 5.71
C LEU A 89 -11.32 -0.54 6.43
N SER A 90 -12.14 -1.59 6.24
CA SER A 90 -13.41 -1.73 6.97
C SER A 90 -13.25 -1.76 8.49
N VAL A 91 -12.04 -2.07 8.98
CA VAL A 91 -11.64 -1.96 10.39
C VAL A 91 -11.74 -0.55 10.98
N LEU A 92 -11.76 0.49 10.16
CA LEU A 92 -11.93 1.89 10.60
C LEU A 92 -13.37 2.39 10.46
N GLN A 93 -14.24 1.59 9.82
CA GLN A 93 -15.62 1.96 9.57
C GLN A 93 -16.39 2.07 10.90
N GLY A 94 -17.20 3.13 11.05
CA GLY A 94 -17.92 3.43 12.29
C GLY A 94 -17.13 4.18 13.35
N LEU A 95 -15.83 4.46 13.12
CA LEU A 95 -15.01 5.30 14.02
C LEU A 95 -14.67 6.64 13.39
N TYR A 96 -14.21 6.66 12.14
CA TYR A 96 -13.76 7.88 11.46
C TYR A 96 -14.66 8.20 10.26
N ASP A 97 -15.96 8.33 10.52
CA ASP A 97 -16.98 8.66 9.51
C ASP A 97 -17.35 10.17 9.56
N GLU A 98 -18.05 10.65 8.52
CA GLU A 98 -18.34 12.09 8.34
C GLU A 98 -19.28 12.68 9.41
N ILE A 99 -20.07 11.84 10.09
CA ILE A 99 -21.19 12.29 10.94
C ILE A 99 -21.00 11.87 12.40
N GLU A 100 -20.75 10.59 12.66
CA GLU A 100 -20.58 10.05 14.01
C GLU A 100 -19.52 8.94 14.03
N PRO A 101 -18.80 8.75 15.15
CA PRO A 101 -18.79 9.59 16.35
C PRO A 101 -17.94 10.87 16.16
N PRO A 102 -18.08 11.89 17.04
CA PRO A 102 -17.16 13.03 17.07
C PRO A 102 -15.69 12.56 17.16
N ILE A 103 -14.78 13.24 16.47
CA ILE A 103 -13.37 12.79 16.35
C ILE A 103 -12.69 12.48 17.70
N HIS A 104 -12.96 13.28 18.74
CA HIS A 104 -12.38 13.05 20.06
C HIS A 104 -12.86 11.74 20.72
N GLU A 105 -14.07 11.28 20.41
CA GLU A 105 -14.59 9.99 20.85
C GLU A 105 -14.00 8.86 20.01
N ALA A 106 -13.90 9.04 18.69
CA ALA A 106 -13.23 8.10 17.79
C ALA A 106 -11.79 7.79 18.24
N ASP A 107 -11.04 8.85 18.55
CA ASP A 107 -9.68 8.75 19.06
C ASP A 107 -9.64 8.07 20.43
N LEU A 108 -10.56 8.43 21.34
CA LEU A 108 -10.66 7.78 22.64
C LEU A 108 -10.94 6.27 22.50
N TYR A 109 -11.84 5.87 21.59
CA TYR A 109 -12.12 4.46 21.33
C TYR A 109 -10.89 3.75 20.76
N SER A 110 -10.25 4.33 19.74
CA SER A 110 -9.04 3.77 19.11
C SER A 110 -7.90 3.57 20.13
N ASP A 111 -7.68 4.57 20.99
CA ASP A 111 -6.60 4.57 21.98
C ASP A 111 -6.95 3.78 23.26
N SER A 112 -8.23 3.47 23.49
CA SER A 112 -8.66 2.72 24.68
C SER A 112 -8.20 1.25 24.68
N PHE A 113 -7.84 0.69 23.52
CA PHE A 113 -7.40 -0.69 23.40
C PHE A 113 -5.87 -0.80 23.44
N PRO A 114 -5.29 -1.62 24.33
CA PRO A 114 -3.87 -1.94 24.28
C PRO A 114 -3.48 -2.57 22.93
N ILE A 115 -2.29 -2.24 22.41
CA ILE A 115 -1.78 -2.74 21.12
C ILE A 115 -1.91 -4.28 20.98
N PRO A 116 -1.62 -5.12 21.99
CA PRO A 116 -1.80 -6.57 21.87
C PRO A 116 -3.25 -6.99 21.63
N ALA A 117 -4.22 -6.28 22.24
CA ALA A 117 -5.64 -6.54 22.03
C ALA A 117 -6.06 -6.14 20.61
N GLN A 118 -5.60 -4.97 20.13
CA GLN A 118 -5.85 -4.53 18.75
C GLN A 118 -5.28 -5.54 17.73
N SER A 119 -4.06 -6.06 17.95
CA SER A 119 -3.46 -7.09 17.09
C SER A 119 -4.24 -8.41 17.11
N ALA A 120 -4.76 -8.84 18.27
CA ALA A 120 -5.62 -10.01 18.35
C ALA A 120 -6.94 -9.84 17.57
N LEU A 121 -7.59 -8.67 17.68
CA LEU A 121 -8.78 -8.34 16.90
C LEU A 121 -8.46 -8.29 15.40
N GLY A 122 -7.35 -7.66 15.03
CA GLY A 122 -6.87 -7.56 13.65
C GLY A 122 -6.68 -8.92 12.99
N ARG A 123 -6.16 -9.93 13.72
CA ARG A 123 -6.03 -11.30 13.21
C ARG A 123 -7.38 -11.93 12.88
N THR A 124 -8.36 -11.77 13.77
CA THR A 124 -9.72 -12.27 13.55
C THR A 124 -10.36 -11.60 12.34
N THR A 125 -10.29 -10.27 12.25
CA THR A 125 -10.86 -9.53 11.13
C THR A 125 -10.17 -9.86 9.81
N THR A 126 -8.84 -9.95 9.80
CA THR A 126 -8.07 -10.30 8.59
C THR A 126 -8.44 -11.69 8.09
N LYS A 127 -8.60 -12.66 8.99
CA LYS A 127 -9.07 -13.99 8.62
C LYS A 127 -10.47 -13.95 8.00
N HIS A 128 -11.40 -13.21 8.61
CA HIS A 128 -12.76 -13.05 8.09
C HIS A 128 -12.79 -12.41 6.70
N LEU A 129 -12.02 -11.34 6.49
CA LEU A 129 -11.88 -10.68 5.19
C LEU A 129 -11.23 -11.60 4.15
N ALA A 130 -10.21 -12.37 4.53
CA ALA A 130 -9.57 -13.33 3.64
C ALA A 130 -10.51 -14.47 3.19
N GLU A 131 -11.44 -14.88 4.06
CA GLU A 131 -12.49 -15.84 3.70
C GLU A 131 -13.48 -15.25 2.68
N GLN A 132 -13.86 -13.98 2.84
CA GLN A 132 -14.71 -13.26 1.89
C GLN A 132 -14.02 -13.05 0.54
N ASP A 133 -12.72 -12.73 0.55
CA ASP A 133 -11.91 -12.50 -0.64
C ASP A 133 -11.25 -13.78 -1.18
N LYS A 134 -11.68 -14.97 -0.75
CA LYS A 134 -11.01 -16.24 -1.08
C LYS A 134 -10.74 -16.42 -2.58
N GLU A 135 -11.73 -16.14 -3.43
CA GLU A 135 -11.58 -16.28 -4.87
C GLU A 135 -10.51 -15.33 -5.44
N LEU A 136 -10.49 -14.07 -4.97
CA LEU A 136 -9.48 -13.09 -5.35
C LEU A 136 -8.08 -13.57 -4.96
N LEU A 137 -7.93 -13.99 -3.70
CA LEU A 137 -6.65 -14.44 -3.15
C LEU A 137 -6.14 -15.70 -3.84
N ASP A 138 -7.03 -16.66 -4.14
CA ASP A 138 -6.68 -17.88 -4.88
C ASP A 138 -6.21 -17.53 -6.30
N ASN A 139 -6.86 -16.57 -6.97
CA ASN A 139 -6.48 -16.13 -8.33
C ASN A 139 -5.15 -15.37 -8.34
N LEU A 140 -4.89 -14.52 -7.34
CA LEU A 140 -3.59 -13.86 -7.17
C LEU A 140 -2.47 -14.89 -6.99
N ASN A 141 -2.65 -15.86 -6.08
CA ASN A 141 -1.67 -16.92 -5.86
C ASN A 141 -1.43 -17.77 -7.13
N LYS A 142 -2.49 -18.12 -7.86
CA LYS A 142 -2.39 -18.86 -9.14
C LYS A 142 -1.60 -18.08 -10.20
N ALA A 143 -1.75 -16.75 -10.23
CA ALA A 143 -0.99 -15.87 -11.11
C ALA A 143 0.49 -15.68 -10.66
N GLY A 144 0.88 -16.28 -9.53
CA GLY A 144 2.23 -16.18 -8.96
C GLY A 144 2.44 -14.94 -8.08
N PHE A 145 1.38 -14.19 -7.76
CA PHE A 145 1.45 -13.06 -6.85
C PHE A 145 1.53 -13.54 -5.40
N LYS A 146 2.48 -13.00 -4.63
CA LYS A 146 2.66 -13.33 -3.21
C LYS A 146 1.74 -12.47 -2.36
N VAL A 147 0.75 -13.10 -1.75
CA VAL A 147 -0.13 -12.44 -0.78
C VAL A 147 0.54 -12.42 0.60
N ASP A 148 0.35 -11.33 1.34
CA ASP A 148 0.74 -11.14 2.74
C ASP A 148 -0.49 -10.74 3.57
N PHE A 149 -0.47 -11.02 4.88
CA PHE A 149 -1.57 -10.69 5.79
C PHE A 149 -1.12 -9.78 6.94
N GLY A 150 0.02 -9.09 6.77
CA GLY A 150 0.68 -8.33 7.83
C GLY A 150 1.44 -9.24 8.81
N HIS A 151 2.17 -8.60 9.73
CA HIS A 151 2.85 -9.31 10.82
C HIS A 151 1.84 -10.18 11.56
N ASP A 152 2.15 -11.47 11.77
CA ASP A 152 1.30 -12.46 12.44
C ASP A 152 -0.14 -12.64 11.92
N GLY A 153 -0.47 -12.07 10.75
CA GLY A 153 -1.83 -12.06 10.20
C GLY A 153 -2.72 -10.95 10.75
N SER A 154 -2.17 -9.96 11.47
CA SER A 154 -2.95 -8.87 12.10
C SER A 154 -3.49 -7.80 11.15
N GLY A 155 -3.19 -7.89 9.85
CA GLY A 155 -3.82 -7.06 8.82
C GLY A 155 -3.23 -5.67 8.64
N VAL A 156 -3.99 -4.83 7.94
CA VAL A 156 -3.51 -3.57 7.35
C VAL A 156 -3.10 -2.53 8.38
N LEU A 157 -3.87 -2.34 9.47
CA LEU A 157 -3.57 -1.31 10.46
C LEU A 157 -2.25 -1.59 11.19
N ARG A 158 -2.03 -2.83 11.61
CA ARG A 158 -0.78 -3.19 12.30
C ARG A 158 0.41 -3.11 11.36
N LYS A 159 0.25 -3.50 10.09
CA LYS A 159 1.29 -3.37 9.07
C LYS A 159 1.66 -1.90 8.82
N ALA A 160 0.65 -1.04 8.63
CA ALA A 160 0.84 0.40 8.46
C ALA A 160 1.56 1.05 9.66
N LEU A 161 1.12 0.77 10.89
CA LEU A 161 1.72 1.34 12.10
C LEU A 161 3.15 0.88 12.38
N THR A 162 3.55 -0.30 11.90
CA THR A 162 4.89 -0.87 12.18
C THR A 162 5.90 -0.59 11.08
N ARG A 163 5.45 -0.35 9.85
CA ARG A 163 6.34 -0.24 8.69
C ARG A 163 6.09 0.99 7.82
N GLY A 164 5.01 1.75 8.05
CA GLY A 164 4.63 2.87 7.19
C GLY A 164 4.24 2.44 5.76
N GLU A 165 3.93 1.16 5.55
CA GLU A 165 3.62 0.58 4.23
C GLU A 165 2.24 -0.10 4.25
N GLY A 166 1.58 -0.13 3.08
CA GLY A 166 0.44 -1.01 2.78
C GLY A 166 0.86 -2.46 2.58
#